data_AF-A0A1B0FJ77-F1
#
_entry.id   AF-A0A1B0FJ77-F1
#
_cell.length_a   1.000
_cell.length_b   1.000
_cell.length_c   1.000
_cell.angle_alpha   90.00
_cell.angle_beta   90.00
_cell.angle_gamma   90.00
#
_symmetry.space_group_name_H-M   'P 1'
#
loop_
_entity.id
_entity.type
_entity.pdbx_description
1 polymer ?
#
loop_
_entity_poly.entity_id
_entity_poly.type
_entity_poly.pdbx_seq_one_letter_code
_entity_poly.pdbx_strand_id
1 'polypeptide(L)'
;MGDRITKADLIGHINKAEQPAIKQYELPKSVVSGEQREERVKMSKIRQVIAIRLKASQNTAAILTTFNEIDMKNVIDLRTKYKDAFEKKYGIKLGFMSAAVQALKEIPEINTEISGDEIIYKHYYDIGVTVGTDKGLVVPIMRSADQMLFTEIELTLVAFDKKAREDMVQRGFHSGIVDEVDSIIIDEARTPLIISGPVEENYQIYKHIIKIVTKLFDYDYEVDGKGRTVFLTEDGISQVEELLRSYNLIPENSSLYDTDSMIMTYYIDQALRAHKLFNADKDCIVKDGKVVIIDEFTGRMMEGRRYSDGFHQALEAKEHLEIQYENQTLASLTFQNSGMTGTAATEAEEFHDIYRLNVVKIPTNVPVKTIDIDDVRYRKGKI
;
A
#
# COMPACT_ATOMS: atom_id res chain seq x y z
N MET A 1 -14.35 -45.89 28.54
CA MET A 1 -14.04 -46.39 27.19
C MET A 1 -13.11 -45.37 26.57
N GLY A 2 -11.90 -45.79 26.19
CA GLY A 2 -10.76 -44.90 25.96
C GLY A 2 -10.93 -43.96 24.77
N ASP A 3 -10.57 -42.70 25.00
CA ASP A 3 -10.47 -41.68 23.97
C ASP A 3 -9.42 -42.12 22.94
N ARG A 4 -9.85 -42.24 21.68
CA ARG A 4 -8.97 -42.58 20.56
C ARG A 4 -8.09 -41.38 20.26
N ILE A 5 -6.80 -41.54 20.49
CA ILE A 5 -5.76 -40.65 19.97
C ILE A 5 -5.81 -40.70 18.45
N THR A 6 -6.01 -39.56 17.81
CA THR A 6 -6.08 -39.44 16.35
C THR A 6 -4.69 -39.22 15.75
N LYS A 7 -4.55 -39.46 14.43
CA LYS A 7 -3.32 -39.14 13.69
C LYS A 7 -3.00 -37.64 13.74
N ALA A 8 -4.02 -36.77 13.85
CA ALA A 8 -3.86 -35.34 14.03
C ALA A 8 -3.25 -35.01 15.40
N ASP A 9 -3.64 -35.73 16.46
CA ASP A 9 -3.06 -35.54 17.80
C ASP A 9 -1.58 -35.92 17.83
N LEU A 10 -1.21 -37.01 17.14
CA LEU A 10 0.19 -37.43 17.00
C LEU A 10 1.02 -36.43 16.19
N ILE A 11 0.49 -35.94 15.06
CA ILE A 11 1.18 -34.94 14.22
C ILE A 11 1.31 -33.61 14.99
N GLY A 12 0.29 -33.20 15.72
CA GLY A 12 0.33 -32.01 16.58
C GLY A 12 1.36 -32.13 17.71
N HIS A 13 1.53 -33.32 18.28
CA HIS A 13 2.53 -33.56 19.32
C HIS A 13 3.97 -33.59 18.78
N ILE A 14 4.18 -34.21 17.61
CA ILE A 14 5.48 -34.26 16.93
C ILE A 14 5.92 -32.85 16.51
N ASN A 15 5.00 -32.05 15.93
CA ASN A 15 5.31 -30.67 15.54
C ASN A 15 5.55 -29.74 16.75
N LYS A 16 4.97 -30.04 17.92
CA LYS A 16 5.27 -29.33 19.18
C LYS A 16 6.65 -29.67 19.74
N ALA A 17 7.14 -30.87 19.49
CA ALA A 17 8.42 -31.36 19.99
C ALA A 17 9.62 -30.86 19.15
N GLU A 18 9.40 -30.50 17.88
CA GLU A 18 10.47 -30.05 16.97
C GLU A 18 10.68 -28.52 16.92
N GLN A 19 9.87 -27.72 17.61
CA GLN A 19 10.17 -26.29 17.73
C GLN A 19 11.24 -26.08 18.80
N PRO A 20 12.45 -25.59 18.44
CA PRO A 20 13.42 -25.20 19.44
C PRO A 20 12.79 -24.15 20.36
N ALA A 21 12.84 -24.39 21.66
CA ALA A 21 12.34 -23.45 22.65
C ALA A 21 13.01 -22.10 22.46
N ILE A 22 12.27 -21.14 21.89
CA ILE A 22 12.66 -19.73 21.88
C ILE A 22 12.76 -19.34 23.35
N LYS A 23 13.99 -19.05 23.83
CA LYS A 23 14.20 -18.54 25.18
C LYS A 23 13.25 -17.36 25.37
N GLN A 24 12.36 -17.44 26.38
CA GLN A 24 11.55 -16.30 26.79
C GLN A 24 12.48 -15.12 27.04
N TYR A 25 12.41 -14.12 26.16
CA TYR A 25 13.22 -12.92 26.25
C TYR A 25 12.33 -11.81 26.78
N GLU A 26 12.61 -11.35 27.99
CA GLU A 26 11.97 -10.16 28.54
C GLU A 26 12.47 -8.93 27.77
N LEU A 27 11.54 -8.08 27.34
CA LEU A 27 11.85 -6.81 26.68
C LEU A 27 12.72 -5.95 27.62
N PRO A 28 13.79 -5.31 27.13
CA PRO A 28 14.64 -4.46 27.95
C PRO A 28 13.86 -3.27 28.53
N LYS A 29 14.18 -2.90 29.78
CA LYS A 29 13.52 -1.83 30.53
C LYS A 29 13.85 -0.44 29.97
N SER A 30 12.78 0.33 29.72
CA SER A 30 12.67 1.80 29.52
C SER A 30 13.89 2.52 28.96
N VAL A 31 13.79 2.92 27.69
CA VAL A 31 14.74 3.84 27.04
C VAL A 31 14.37 5.29 27.32
N VAL A 32 15.41 6.14 27.44
CA VAL A 32 15.39 7.58 27.75
C VAL A 32 14.39 8.35 26.88
N SER A 33 13.68 9.31 27.49
CA SER A 33 12.78 10.26 26.81
C SER A 33 13.42 10.86 25.54
N GLY A 34 12.75 10.71 24.38
CA GLY A 34 13.23 11.16 23.08
C GLY A 34 13.53 12.66 22.99
N GLU A 35 12.89 13.49 23.84
CA GLU A 35 13.05 14.95 23.86
C GLU A 35 14.49 15.41 24.13
N GLN A 36 15.31 14.59 24.80
CA GLN A 36 16.71 14.94 25.12
C GLN A 36 17.67 14.82 23.94
N ARG A 37 17.22 14.28 22.80
CA ARG A 37 18.04 14.01 21.61
C ARG A 37 17.57 14.79 20.38
N GLU A 38 16.99 15.96 20.60
CA GLU A 38 16.54 16.85 19.53
C GLU A 38 17.51 18.01 19.31
N GLU A 39 17.84 18.27 18.04
CA GLU A 39 18.64 19.42 17.62
C GLU A 39 17.77 20.36 16.79
N ARG A 40 17.72 21.64 17.17
CA ARG A 40 16.90 22.65 16.49
C ARG A 40 17.78 23.57 15.67
N VAL A 41 17.51 23.63 14.37
CA VAL A 41 18.26 24.45 13.42
C VAL A 41 17.32 25.44 12.75
N LYS A 42 17.62 26.73 12.89
CA LYS A 42 16.84 27.79 12.24
C LYS A 42 16.99 27.75 10.72
N MET A 43 15.88 27.76 9.99
CA MET A 43 15.89 27.79 8.54
C MET A 43 16.34 29.15 8.00
N SER A 44 17.11 29.13 6.90
CA SER A 44 17.36 30.34 6.13
C SER A 44 16.07 30.85 5.49
N LYS A 45 15.99 32.16 5.23
CA LYS A 45 14.82 32.78 4.56
C LYS A 45 14.49 32.11 3.22
N ILE A 46 15.52 31.70 2.46
CA ILE A 46 15.35 30.99 1.18
C ILE A 46 14.71 29.61 1.42
N ARG A 47 15.18 28.86 2.42
CA ARG A 47 14.66 27.53 2.74
C ARG A 47 13.22 27.58 3.25
N GLN A 48 12.88 28.59 4.05
CA GLN A 48 11.49 28.84 4.48
C GLN A 48 10.56 29.06 3.28
N VAL A 49 10.96 29.91 2.33
CA VAL A 49 10.18 30.17 1.11
C VAL A 49 10.02 28.91 0.25
N ILE A 50 11.08 28.10 0.13
CA ILE A 50 11.02 26.82 -0.58
C ILE A 50 10.05 25.86 0.12
N ALA A 51 10.13 25.70 1.43
CA ALA A 51 9.25 24.82 2.20
C ALA A 51 7.77 25.23 2.07
N ILE A 52 7.47 26.53 2.17
CA ILE A 52 6.11 27.07 1.97
C ILE A 52 5.60 26.75 0.56
N ARG A 53 6.43 26.96 -0.47
CA ARG A 53 6.04 26.69 -1.86
C ARG A 53 5.88 25.20 -2.13
N LEU A 54 6.73 24.34 -1.57
CA LEU A 54 6.60 22.89 -1.70
C LEU A 54 5.32 22.38 -1.02
N LYS A 55 5.01 22.85 0.19
CA LYS A 55 3.76 22.52 0.89
C LYS A 55 2.53 23.01 0.12
N ALA A 56 2.57 24.25 -0.38
CA ALA A 56 1.49 24.77 -1.23
C ALA A 56 1.34 23.96 -2.52
N SER A 57 2.44 23.53 -3.15
CA SER A 57 2.42 22.66 -4.33
C SER A 57 1.88 21.27 -4.00
N GLN A 58 2.22 20.69 -2.85
CA GLN A 58 1.69 19.40 -2.40
C GLN A 58 0.17 19.45 -2.23
N ASN A 59 -0.36 20.54 -1.69
CA ASN A 59 -1.80 20.71 -1.46
C ASN A 59 -2.60 21.04 -2.73
N THR A 60 -1.94 21.59 -3.76
CA THR A 60 -2.62 22.08 -4.98
C THR A 60 -2.38 21.22 -6.20
N ALA A 61 -1.29 20.44 -6.23
CA ALA A 61 -1.00 19.51 -7.31
C ALA A 61 -1.64 18.15 -7.04
N ALA A 62 -2.10 17.48 -8.11
CA ALA A 62 -2.49 16.08 -8.02
C ALA A 62 -1.28 15.25 -7.56
N ILE A 63 -1.42 14.55 -6.42
CA ILE A 63 -0.40 13.65 -5.89
C ILE A 63 -0.31 12.46 -6.84
N LEU A 64 0.89 12.20 -7.37
CA LEU A 64 1.17 11.09 -8.27
C LEU A 64 2.13 10.14 -7.58
N THR A 65 1.83 8.84 -7.61
CA THR A 65 2.73 7.81 -7.09
C THR A 65 3.94 7.68 -8.00
N THR A 66 5.14 7.81 -7.43
CA THR A 66 6.41 7.58 -8.12
C THR A 66 7.00 6.25 -7.67
N PHE A 67 7.53 5.46 -8.61
CA PHE A 67 8.23 4.21 -8.32
C PHE A 67 9.74 4.47 -8.39
N ASN A 68 10.45 4.11 -7.33
CA ASN A 68 11.91 4.17 -7.28
C ASN A 68 12.45 2.74 -7.16
N GLU A 69 13.32 2.34 -8.08
CA GLU A 69 14.07 1.08 -8.01
C GLU A 69 15.40 1.33 -7.30
N ILE A 70 15.73 0.46 -6.34
CA ILE A 70 16.96 0.55 -5.55
C ILE A 70 17.73 -0.76 -5.69
N ASP A 71 19.00 -0.68 -6.08
CA ASP A 71 19.89 -1.85 -6.11
C ASP A 71 20.24 -2.29 -4.68
N MET A 72 19.69 -3.44 -4.28
CA MET A 72 19.88 -4.05 -2.97
C MET A 72 20.97 -5.13 -2.96
N LYS A 73 21.73 -5.32 -4.05
CA LYS A 73 22.69 -6.43 -4.21
C LYS A 73 23.66 -6.57 -3.04
N ASN A 74 24.31 -5.48 -2.64
CA ASN A 74 25.29 -5.51 -1.53
C ASN A 74 24.66 -5.96 -0.21
N VAL A 75 23.43 -5.53 0.07
CA VAL A 75 22.68 -5.89 1.28
C VAL A 75 22.26 -7.36 1.24
N ILE A 76 21.82 -7.84 0.07
CA ILE A 76 21.46 -9.23 -0.17
C ILE A 76 22.68 -10.15 -0.07
N ASP A 77 23.82 -9.77 -0.62
CA ASP A 77 25.07 -10.54 -0.57
C ASP A 77 25.55 -10.71 0.88
N LEU A 78 25.53 -9.62 1.67
CA LEU A 78 25.83 -9.66 3.09
C LEU A 78 24.88 -10.59 3.86
N ARG A 79 23.57 -10.46 3.62
CA ARG A 79 22.57 -11.33 4.25
C ARG A 79 22.82 -12.80 3.88
N THR A 80 23.09 -13.09 2.60
CA THR A 80 23.33 -14.44 2.10
C THR A 80 24.55 -15.08 2.75
N LYS A 81 25.60 -14.30 2.99
CA LYS A 81 26.82 -14.78 3.65
C LYS A 81 26.62 -15.15 5.12
N TYR A 82 25.77 -14.41 5.85
CA TYR A 82 25.66 -14.55 7.31
C TYR A 82 24.37 -15.18 7.82
N LYS A 83 23.33 -15.32 6.98
CA LYS A 83 22.00 -15.83 7.38
C LYS A 83 22.05 -17.18 8.10
N ASP A 84 22.79 -18.16 7.57
CA ASP A 84 22.80 -19.54 8.10
C ASP A 84 23.54 -19.60 9.44
N ALA A 85 24.65 -18.87 9.56
CA ALA A 85 25.41 -18.76 10.80
C ALA A 85 24.62 -18.02 11.89
N PHE A 86 23.89 -16.97 11.51
CA PHE A 86 23.05 -16.20 12.40
C PHE A 86 21.85 -17.03 12.91
N GLU A 87 21.14 -17.70 12.01
CA GLU A 87 20.01 -18.56 12.33
C GLU A 87 20.43 -19.74 13.21
N LYS A 88 21.57 -20.38 12.91
CA LYS A 88 22.13 -21.44 13.76
C LYS A 88 22.49 -20.98 15.18
N LYS A 89 22.95 -19.73 15.32
CA LYS A 89 23.42 -19.19 16.61
C LYS A 89 22.27 -18.65 17.47
N TYR A 90 21.29 -18.01 16.85
CA TYR A 90 20.24 -17.25 17.54
C TYR A 90 18.83 -17.84 17.36
N GLY A 91 18.64 -18.82 16.48
CA GLY A 91 17.34 -19.46 16.22
C GLY A 91 16.34 -18.57 15.49
N ILE A 92 16.79 -17.47 14.89
CA ILE A 92 15.97 -16.48 14.18
C ILE A 92 16.62 -16.09 12.85
N LYS A 93 15.79 -15.72 11.88
CA LYS A 93 16.26 -15.28 10.56
C LYS A 93 16.86 -13.88 10.63
N LEU A 94 17.88 -13.64 9.82
CA LEU A 94 18.46 -12.31 9.65
C LEU A 94 17.61 -11.48 8.67
N GLY A 95 16.97 -10.44 9.19
CA GLY A 95 16.18 -9.47 8.45
C GLY A 95 16.99 -8.26 7.97
N PHE A 96 16.27 -7.24 7.49
CA PHE A 96 16.84 -6.00 6.97
C PHE A 96 16.59 -4.78 7.89
N MET A 97 15.85 -4.95 8.99
CA MET A 97 15.46 -3.83 9.84
C MET A 97 16.67 -3.16 10.49
N SER A 98 17.69 -3.93 10.86
CA SER A 98 18.95 -3.39 11.34
C SER A 98 19.67 -2.51 10.31
N ALA A 99 19.63 -2.88 9.02
CA ALA A 99 20.18 -2.07 7.93
C ALA A 99 19.37 -0.78 7.73
N ALA A 100 18.04 -0.84 7.84
CA ALA A 100 17.18 0.34 7.74
C ALA A 100 17.46 1.34 8.87
N VAL A 101 17.59 0.88 10.12
CA VAL A 101 18.00 1.73 11.26
C VAL A 101 19.33 2.41 10.99
N GLN A 102 20.31 1.67 10.44
CA GLN A 102 21.62 2.23 10.14
C GLN A 102 21.55 3.28 9.03
N ALA A 103 20.75 3.05 7.98
CA ALA A 103 20.54 4.03 6.91
C ALA A 103 19.89 5.32 7.43
N LEU A 104 18.92 5.21 8.34
CA LEU A 104 18.28 6.37 8.99
C LEU A 104 19.26 7.21 9.82
N LYS A 105 20.32 6.59 10.37
CA LYS A 105 21.41 7.31 11.05
C LYS A 105 22.31 8.08 10.09
N GLU A 106 22.48 7.58 8.87
CA GLU A 106 23.33 8.21 7.85
C GLU A 106 22.62 9.37 7.14
N ILE A 107 21.28 9.35 7.11
CA ILE A 107 20.45 10.40 6.49
C ILE A 107 19.48 10.98 7.54
N PRO A 108 19.98 11.77 8.51
CA PRO A 108 19.18 12.28 9.62
C PRO A 108 18.05 13.22 9.15
N GLU A 109 18.16 13.81 7.95
CA GLU A 109 17.11 14.65 7.36
C GLU A 109 15.77 13.94 7.19
N ILE A 110 15.78 12.61 7.01
CA ILE A 110 14.55 11.82 6.88
C ILE A 110 13.79 11.78 8.21
N ASN A 111 14.50 11.88 9.34
CA ASN A 111 13.92 11.90 10.68
C ASN A 111 13.87 13.32 11.25
N THR A 112 13.32 14.26 10.46
CA THR A 112 13.17 15.67 10.86
C THR A 112 11.72 16.10 10.91
N GLU A 113 11.45 17.10 11.74
CA GLU A 113 10.18 17.80 11.80
C GLU A 113 10.40 19.28 11.52
N ILE A 114 9.51 19.91 10.75
CA ILE A 114 9.51 21.37 10.56
C ILE A 114 8.53 21.98 11.54
N SER A 115 9.02 22.85 12.43
CA SER A 115 8.20 23.56 13.41
C SER A 115 8.45 25.06 13.29
N GLY A 116 7.46 25.80 12.76
CA GLY A 116 7.60 27.22 12.48
C GLY A 116 8.72 27.52 11.49
N ASP A 117 9.74 28.27 11.94
CA ASP A 117 10.92 28.61 11.15
C ASP A 117 12.16 27.74 11.46
N GLU A 118 11.98 26.65 12.22
CA GLU A 118 13.02 25.71 12.63
C GLU A 118 12.84 24.32 12.00
N ILE A 119 13.95 23.63 11.81
CA ILE A 119 14.01 22.18 11.54
C ILE A 119 14.48 21.51 12.82
N ILE A 120 13.69 20.56 13.31
CA ILE A 120 13.97 19.74 14.48
C ILE A 120 14.51 18.39 13.98
N TYR A 121 15.79 18.15 14.18
CA TYR A 121 16.44 16.87 13.92
C TYR A 121 16.25 15.95 15.12
N LYS A 122 15.69 14.76 14.91
CA LYS A 122 15.43 13.76 15.96
C LYS A 122 16.52 12.70 15.91
N HIS A 123 17.43 12.72 16.89
CA HIS A 123 18.52 11.73 17.01
C HIS A 123 18.09 10.50 17.85
N TYR A 124 16.83 10.09 17.68
CA TYR A 124 16.25 8.88 18.24
C TYR A 124 15.39 8.18 17.19
N TYR A 125 15.43 6.86 17.16
CA TYR A 125 14.85 6.08 16.06
C TYR A 125 13.84 5.08 16.61
N ASP A 126 12.60 5.55 16.74
CA ASP A 126 11.46 4.72 17.07
C ASP A 126 10.82 4.21 15.77
N ILE A 127 10.73 2.90 15.60
CA ILE A 127 10.25 2.29 14.35
C ILE A 127 8.92 1.60 14.57
N GLY A 128 7.88 2.08 13.89
CA GLY A 128 6.62 1.37 13.75
C GLY A 128 6.80 0.14 12.85
N VAL A 129 6.42 -1.03 13.35
CA VAL A 129 6.51 -2.29 12.61
C VAL A 129 5.10 -2.78 12.34
N THR A 130 4.74 -2.88 11.08
CA THR A 130 3.40 -3.33 10.69
C THR A 130 3.31 -4.85 10.70
N VAL A 131 2.38 -5.38 11.49
CA VAL A 131 2.08 -6.82 11.56
C VAL A 131 0.64 -7.05 11.10
N GLY A 132 0.49 -7.80 10.01
CA GLY A 132 -0.81 -8.25 9.51
C GLY A 132 -1.30 -9.49 10.26
N THR A 133 -2.55 -9.47 10.70
CA THR A 133 -3.21 -10.61 11.35
C THR A 133 -4.57 -10.87 10.71
N ASP A 134 -5.14 -12.05 10.93
CA ASP A 134 -6.46 -12.44 10.39
C ASP A 134 -7.61 -11.53 10.82
N LYS A 135 -7.41 -10.68 11.84
CA LYS A 135 -8.42 -9.77 12.42
C LYS A 135 -8.08 -8.29 12.24
N GLY A 136 -7.03 -7.98 11.49
CA GLY A 136 -6.62 -6.61 11.19
C GLY A 136 -5.13 -6.36 11.36
N LEU A 137 -4.77 -5.08 11.30
CA LEU A 137 -3.39 -4.62 11.35
C LEU A 137 -3.03 -4.12 12.74
N VAL A 138 -1.86 -4.50 13.24
CA VAL A 138 -1.29 -3.94 14.46
C VAL A 138 0.06 -3.33 14.12
N VAL A 139 0.32 -2.11 14.62
CA VAL A 139 1.60 -1.42 14.43
C VAL A 139 2.26 -1.18 15.79
N PRO A 140 2.92 -2.20 16.38
CA PRO A 140 3.78 -2.00 17.53
C PRO A 140 4.98 -1.09 17.20
N ILE A 141 5.43 -0.33 18.20
CA ILE A 141 6.55 0.60 18.06
C ILE A 141 7.79 0.00 18.75
N MET A 142 8.84 -0.26 17.98
CA MET A 142 10.17 -0.57 18.48
C MET A 142 10.85 0.74 18.90
N ARG A 143 10.93 0.99 20.20
CA ARG A 143 11.52 2.23 20.71
C ARG A 143 13.04 2.15 20.75
N SER A 144 13.69 3.24 20.33
CA SER A 144 15.14 3.42 20.34
C SER A 144 15.89 2.27 19.68
N ALA A 145 15.43 1.90 18.48
CA ALA A 145 16.04 0.87 17.65
C ALA A 145 17.53 1.18 17.36
N ASP A 146 17.93 2.45 17.43
CA ASP A 146 19.31 2.89 17.30
C ASP A 146 20.26 2.38 18.39
N GLN A 147 19.73 2.03 19.56
CA GLN A 147 20.51 1.56 20.71
C GLN A 147 20.50 0.03 20.84
N MET A 148 19.71 -0.66 20.00
CA MET A 148 19.55 -2.11 20.04
C MET A 148 20.64 -2.80 19.22
N LEU A 149 21.08 -3.97 19.69
CA LEU A 149 21.89 -4.87 18.89
C LEU A 149 21.07 -5.44 17.72
N PHE A 150 21.74 -5.86 16.64
CA PHE A 150 21.06 -6.47 15.49
C PHE A 150 20.19 -7.66 15.91
N THR A 151 20.65 -8.47 16.85
CA THR A 151 19.89 -9.60 17.41
C THR A 151 18.67 -9.14 18.19
N GLU A 152 18.77 -8.04 18.92
CA GLU A 152 17.65 -7.53 19.73
C GLU A 152 16.55 -6.96 18.83
N ILE A 153 16.92 -6.28 17.74
CA ILE A 153 15.97 -5.81 16.71
C ILE A 153 15.18 -7.00 16.14
N GLU A 154 15.87 -8.03 15.66
CA GLU A 154 15.23 -9.19 15.05
C GLU A 154 14.38 -10.00 16.05
N LEU A 155 14.85 -10.15 17.30
CA LEU A 155 14.06 -10.77 18.37
C LEU A 155 12.81 -9.95 18.70
N THR A 156 12.91 -8.62 18.72
CA THR A 156 11.78 -7.74 18.99
C THR A 156 10.71 -7.84 17.89
N LEU A 157 11.12 -7.99 16.62
CA LEU A 157 10.18 -8.24 15.51
C LEU A 157 9.41 -9.56 15.70
N VAL A 158 10.11 -10.64 16.04
CA VAL A 158 9.48 -11.94 16.30
C VAL A 158 8.53 -11.84 17.51
N ALA A 159 8.94 -11.11 18.55
CA ALA A 159 8.10 -10.87 19.72
C ALA A 159 6.85 -10.04 19.36
N PHE A 160 6.97 -9.05 18.48
CA PHE A 160 5.84 -8.27 17.98
C PHE A 160 4.87 -9.10 17.14
N ASP A 161 5.36 -9.97 16.25
CA ASP A 161 4.48 -10.88 15.49
C ASP A 161 3.75 -11.85 16.42
N LYS A 162 4.46 -12.47 17.35
CA LYS A 162 3.87 -13.37 18.34
C LYS A 162 2.84 -12.64 19.22
N LYS A 163 3.20 -11.47 19.74
CA LYS A 163 2.33 -10.68 20.62
C LYS A 163 1.13 -10.09 19.88
N ALA A 164 1.28 -9.67 18.62
CA ALA A 164 0.15 -9.22 17.81
C ALA A 164 -0.87 -10.35 17.58
N ARG A 165 -0.41 -11.61 17.50
CA ARG A 165 -1.26 -12.79 17.37
C ARG A 165 -1.85 -13.28 18.71
N GLU A 166 -1.11 -13.15 19.82
CA GLU A 166 -1.48 -13.68 21.14
C GLU A 166 -2.16 -12.65 22.07
N ASP A 167 -1.68 -11.40 22.10
CA ASP A 167 -2.13 -10.31 22.98
C ASP A 167 -2.63 -9.12 22.14
N MET A 168 -3.89 -9.20 21.68
CA MET A 168 -4.55 -7.99 21.18
C MET A 168 -4.63 -6.94 22.29
N VAL A 169 -4.00 -5.79 22.08
CA VAL A 169 -4.15 -4.61 22.97
C VAL A 169 -5.41 -3.80 22.66
N GLN A 170 -5.99 -4.00 21.48
CA GLN A 170 -7.26 -3.39 21.09
C GLN A 170 -8.39 -4.42 21.21
N ARG A 171 -9.47 -4.01 21.86
CA ARG A 171 -10.77 -4.72 21.81
C ARG A 171 -11.45 -4.39 20.48
N GLY A 172 -12.57 -5.05 20.17
CA GLY A 172 -13.40 -4.65 19.02
C GLY A 172 -13.70 -3.14 19.02
N PHE A 173 -13.79 -2.54 17.83
CA PHE A 173 -14.07 -1.12 17.69
C PHE A 173 -15.50 -0.82 18.17
N HIS A 174 -15.64 -0.03 19.24
CA HIS A 174 -16.95 0.33 19.80
C HIS A 174 -17.39 1.72 19.32
N SER A 175 -16.55 2.73 19.57
CA SER A 175 -16.75 4.12 19.12
C SER A 175 -15.42 4.87 19.16
N GLY A 176 -15.26 5.85 18.28
CA GLY A 176 -14.15 6.79 18.26
C GLY A 176 -14.67 8.21 18.08
N ILE A 177 -14.00 9.19 18.68
CA ILE A 177 -14.25 10.61 18.41
C ILE A 177 -13.01 11.15 17.75
N VAL A 178 -13.16 11.66 16.52
CA VAL A 178 -12.07 12.25 15.73
C VAL A 178 -12.08 13.75 15.94
N ASP A 179 -10.96 14.30 16.38
CA ASP A 179 -10.73 15.75 16.43
C ASP A 179 -10.23 16.23 15.06
N GLU A 180 -10.63 17.44 14.64
CA GLU A 180 -10.43 17.97 13.28
C GLU A 180 -10.86 16.97 12.18
N VAL A 181 -12.10 16.47 12.31
CA VAL A 181 -12.61 15.38 11.47
C VAL A 181 -12.64 15.70 9.97
N ASP A 182 -12.75 16.97 9.57
CA ASP A 182 -12.63 17.40 8.17
C ASP A 182 -11.22 17.22 7.62
N SER A 183 -10.20 17.57 8.40
CA SER A 183 -8.80 17.35 8.00
C SER A 183 -8.47 15.86 7.83
N ILE A 184 -8.98 15.00 8.72
CA ILE A 184 -8.65 13.57 8.68
C ILE A 184 -9.51 12.80 7.66
N ILE A 185 -10.81 13.05 7.63
CA ILE A 185 -11.77 12.22 6.88
C ILE A 185 -12.07 12.80 5.48
N ILE A 186 -11.83 14.10 5.25
CA ILE A 186 -12.00 14.72 3.92
C ILE A 186 -10.63 14.97 3.29
N ASP A 187 -9.72 15.67 3.97
CA ASP A 187 -8.44 16.06 3.37
C ASP A 187 -7.45 14.88 3.27
N GLU A 188 -7.23 14.13 4.36
CA GLU A 188 -6.31 12.98 4.36
C GLU A 188 -6.88 11.73 3.68
N ALA A 189 -8.20 11.56 3.64
CA ALA A 189 -8.86 10.41 2.99
C ALA A 189 -8.61 10.33 1.47
N ARG A 190 -8.12 11.41 0.85
CA ARG A 190 -7.67 11.42 -0.55
C ARG A 190 -6.40 10.60 -0.77
N THR A 191 -5.64 10.33 0.28
CA THR A 191 -4.44 9.48 0.25
C THR A 191 -4.71 8.23 1.08
N PRO A 192 -5.28 7.16 0.49
CA PRO A 192 -5.51 5.93 1.24
C PRO A 192 -4.18 5.40 1.80
N LEU A 193 -4.19 4.94 3.04
CA LEU A 193 -3.07 4.18 3.62
C LEU A 193 -3.04 2.80 2.95
N ILE A 194 -2.33 2.74 1.82
CA ILE A 194 -2.18 1.53 1.03
C ILE A 194 -0.99 0.75 1.57
N ILE A 195 -1.25 -0.48 2.03
CA ILE A 195 -0.19 -1.46 2.28
C ILE A 195 -0.08 -2.31 1.03
N SER A 196 1.02 -2.15 0.31
CA SER A 196 1.32 -2.94 -0.89
C SER A 196 2.32 -4.03 -0.55
N GLY A 197 2.10 -5.25 -1.03
CA GLY A 197 3.05 -6.35 -0.91
C GLY A 197 3.23 -7.10 -2.23
N PRO A 198 4.37 -7.80 -2.40
CA PRO A 198 4.53 -8.72 -3.51
C PRO A 198 3.58 -9.90 -3.30
N VAL A 199 2.71 -10.16 -4.28
CA VAL A 199 1.86 -11.36 -4.28
C VAL A 199 2.41 -12.32 -5.32
N GLU A 200 2.52 -13.59 -4.95
CA GLU A 200 2.81 -14.70 -5.88
C GLU A 200 1.59 -15.02 -6.75
N GLU A 201 0.95 -14.01 -7.35
CA GLU A 201 -0.02 -14.29 -8.41
C GLU A 201 0.73 -14.80 -9.63
N ASN A 202 0.18 -15.80 -10.31
CA ASN A 202 0.80 -16.39 -11.48
C ASN A 202 0.54 -15.51 -12.72
N TYR A 203 1.17 -14.33 -12.79
CA TYR A 203 1.05 -13.37 -13.91
C TYR A 203 1.48 -13.96 -15.27
N GLN A 204 2.17 -15.11 -15.29
CA GLN A 204 2.40 -15.89 -16.51
C GLN A 204 1.09 -16.40 -17.13
N ILE A 205 -0.01 -16.38 -16.39
CA ILE A 205 -1.34 -16.75 -16.89
C ILE A 205 -1.77 -15.84 -18.03
N TYR A 206 -1.44 -14.55 -18.00
CA TYR A 206 -1.76 -13.61 -19.08
C TYR A 206 -1.20 -14.05 -20.45
N LYS A 207 -0.07 -14.79 -20.48
CA LYS A 207 0.46 -15.38 -21.72
C LYS A 207 -0.45 -16.44 -22.33
N HIS A 208 -1.20 -17.16 -21.51
CA HIS A 208 -2.18 -18.15 -21.96
C HIS A 208 -3.50 -17.46 -22.32
N ILE A 209 -3.94 -16.52 -21.48
CA ILE A 209 -5.18 -15.75 -21.69
C ILE A 209 -5.12 -14.95 -23.00
N ILE A 210 -4.00 -14.30 -23.34
CA ILE A 210 -3.87 -13.60 -24.63
C ILE A 210 -4.05 -14.55 -25.81
N LYS A 211 -3.52 -15.78 -25.75
CA LYS A 211 -3.74 -16.79 -26.80
C LYS A 211 -5.20 -17.22 -26.94
N ILE A 212 -5.96 -17.16 -25.85
CA ILE A 212 -7.41 -17.42 -25.84
C ILE A 212 -8.13 -16.26 -26.52
N VAL A 213 -7.87 -15.03 -26.06
CA VAL A 213 -8.49 -13.80 -26.59
C VAL A 213 -8.23 -13.62 -28.09
N THR A 214 -7.04 -13.99 -28.59
CA THR A 214 -6.72 -13.92 -30.03
C THR A 214 -7.54 -14.87 -30.91
N LYS A 215 -8.21 -15.87 -30.33
CA LYS A 215 -9.05 -16.83 -31.05
C LYS A 215 -10.53 -16.43 -31.11
N LEU A 216 -10.92 -15.37 -30.40
CA LEU A 216 -12.28 -14.85 -30.39
C LEU A 216 -12.54 -14.00 -31.65
N PHE A 217 -13.72 -14.16 -32.22
CA PHE A 217 -14.23 -13.41 -33.36
C PHE A 217 -15.07 -12.20 -32.91
N ASP A 218 -15.39 -11.30 -33.83
CA ASP A 218 -16.13 -10.06 -33.52
C ASP A 218 -17.55 -10.27 -32.98
N TYR A 219 -18.14 -11.45 -33.15
CA TYR A 219 -19.46 -11.78 -32.58
C TYR A 219 -19.39 -12.36 -31.16
N ASP A 220 -18.19 -12.69 -30.67
CA ASP A 220 -17.97 -13.25 -29.33
C ASP A 220 -17.92 -12.16 -28.24
N TYR A 221 -17.90 -10.88 -28.64
CA TYR A 221 -17.86 -9.76 -27.71
C TYR A 221 -18.49 -8.49 -28.28
N GLU A 222 -18.92 -7.60 -27.39
CA GLU A 222 -19.39 -6.25 -27.69
C GLU A 222 -18.42 -5.22 -27.14
N VAL A 223 -18.05 -4.23 -27.96
CA VAL A 223 -17.12 -3.16 -27.58
C VAL A 223 -17.86 -1.84 -27.45
N ASP A 224 -17.83 -1.25 -26.24
CA ASP A 224 -18.23 0.15 -26.05
C ASP A 224 -16.98 1.05 -26.12
N GLY A 225 -16.77 1.63 -27.29
CA GLY A 225 -15.66 2.57 -27.52
C GLY A 225 -15.75 3.88 -26.72
N LYS A 226 -16.95 4.29 -26.28
CA LYS A 226 -17.11 5.51 -25.46
C LYS A 226 -16.82 5.23 -23.99
N GLY A 227 -17.35 4.12 -23.47
CA GLY A 227 -17.09 3.65 -22.11
C GLY A 227 -15.72 3.01 -21.92
N ARG A 228 -15.01 2.68 -23.01
CA ARG A 228 -13.78 1.86 -22.99
C ARG A 228 -13.99 0.53 -22.23
N THR A 229 -15.13 -0.11 -22.47
CA THR A 229 -15.49 -1.42 -21.90
C THR A 229 -15.71 -2.46 -23.00
N VAL A 230 -15.52 -3.73 -22.66
CA VAL A 230 -15.83 -4.87 -23.52
C VAL A 230 -16.68 -5.85 -22.73
N PHE A 231 -17.64 -6.48 -23.37
CA PHE A 231 -18.49 -7.52 -22.77
C PHE A 231 -18.45 -8.75 -23.64
N LEU A 232 -18.34 -9.95 -23.05
CA LEU A 232 -18.50 -11.19 -23.81
C LEU A 232 -19.98 -11.45 -24.10
N THR A 233 -20.28 -11.95 -25.29
CA THR A 233 -21.61 -12.47 -25.63
C THR A 233 -21.80 -13.88 -25.06
N GLU A 234 -23.02 -14.42 -25.09
CA GLU A 234 -23.28 -15.82 -24.67
C GLU A 234 -22.43 -16.83 -25.45
N ASP A 235 -22.26 -16.60 -26.75
CA ASP A 235 -21.40 -17.40 -27.62
C ASP A 235 -19.93 -17.26 -27.23
N GLY A 236 -19.48 -16.02 -26.97
CA GLY A 236 -18.11 -15.77 -26.53
C GLY A 236 -17.77 -16.37 -25.17
N ILE A 237 -18.71 -16.34 -24.21
CA ILE A 237 -18.56 -17.03 -22.93
C ILE A 237 -18.36 -18.52 -23.16
N SER A 238 -19.20 -19.14 -23.99
CA SER A 238 -19.12 -20.57 -24.29
C SER A 238 -17.77 -20.95 -24.92
N GLN A 239 -17.29 -20.13 -25.87
CA GLN A 239 -16.01 -20.35 -26.53
C GLN A 239 -14.82 -20.13 -25.58
N VAL A 240 -14.86 -19.10 -24.73
CA VAL A 240 -13.83 -18.85 -23.72
C VAL A 240 -13.76 -20.01 -22.72
N GLU A 241 -14.89 -20.53 -22.25
CA GLU A 241 -14.90 -21.68 -21.35
C GLU A 241 -14.27 -22.92 -21.99
N GLU A 242 -14.61 -23.24 -23.24
CA GLU A 242 -14.01 -24.36 -23.97
C GLU A 242 -12.48 -24.19 -24.10
N LEU A 243 -12.03 -22.98 -24.44
CA LEU A 243 -10.62 -22.67 -24.56
C LEU A 243 -9.91 -22.77 -23.20
N LEU A 244 -10.47 -22.21 -22.13
CA LEU A 244 -9.90 -22.30 -20.78
C LEU A 244 -9.76 -23.76 -20.31
N ARG A 245 -10.75 -24.61 -20.60
CA ARG A 245 -10.68 -26.06 -20.34
C ARG A 245 -9.54 -26.71 -21.15
N SER A 246 -9.40 -26.38 -22.43
CA SER A 246 -8.33 -26.92 -23.28
C SER A 246 -6.91 -26.59 -22.79
N TYR A 247 -6.75 -25.48 -22.08
CA TYR A 247 -5.49 -25.07 -21.46
C TYR A 247 -5.34 -25.53 -19.99
N ASN A 248 -6.29 -26.31 -19.46
CA ASN A 248 -6.37 -26.72 -18.05
C ASN A 248 -6.35 -25.52 -17.07
N LEU A 249 -6.96 -24.40 -17.46
CA LEU A 249 -7.04 -23.19 -16.62
C LEU A 249 -8.27 -23.17 -15.72
N ILE A 250 -9.33 -23.90 -16.10
CA ILE A 250 -10.52 -24.15 -15.27
C ILE A 250 -10.88 -25.64 -15.30
N PRO A 251 -11.53 -26.19 -14.26
CA PRO A 251 -12.06 -27.55 -14.26
C PRO A 251 -13.00 -27.86 -15.44
N GLU A 252 -13.01 -29.11 -15.90
CA GLU A 252 -13.87 -29.60 -17.02
C GLU A 252 -15.36 -29.30 -16.80
N ASN A 253 -15.83 -29.35 -15.55
CA ASN A 253 -17.24 -29.15 -15.20
C ASN A 253 -17.54 -27.77 -14.56
N SER A 254 -16.62 -26.82 -14.64
CA SER A 254 -16.83 -25.46 -14.10
C SER A 254 -17.23 -24.48 -15.19
N SER A 255 -18.03 -23.48 -14.80
CA SER A 255 -18.36 -22.30 -15.59
C SER A 255 -17.42 -21.13 -15.24
N LEU A 256 -17.34 -20.15 -16.15
CA LEU A 256 -16.67 -18.87 -15.93
C LEU A 256 -17.27 -18.09 -14.74
N TYR A 257 -18.55 -18.32 -14.44
CA TYR A 257 -19.28 -17.63 -13.37
C TYR A 257 -19.24 -18.35 -12.02
N ASP A 258 -18.57 -19.49 -11.92
CA ASP A 258 -18.35 -20.15 -10.64
C ASP A 258 -17.43 -19.30 -9.76
N THR A 259 -17.61 -19.37 -8.44
CA THR A 259 -16.83 -18.59 -7.46
C THR A 259 -15.33 -18.84 -7.61
N ASP A 260 -14.94 -20.07 -7.96
CA ASP A 260 -13.55 -20.47 -8.14
C ASP A 260 -12.94 -19.95 -9.47
N SER A 261 -13.79 -19.59 -10.44
CA SER A 261 -13.39 -19.10 -11.78
C SER A 261 -13.41 -17.57 -11.89
N MET A 262 -13.86 -16.86 -10.85
CA MET A 262 -14.07 -15.40 -10.90
C MET A 262 -12.79 -14.62 -11.25
N ILE A 263 -11.63 -15.10 -10.80
CA ILE A 263 -10.31 -14.56 -11.16
C ILE A 263 -10.01 -14.74 -12.66
N MET A 264 -10.43 -15.84 -13.28
CA MET A 264 -10.21 -16.08 -14.72
C MET A 264 -11.05 -15.13 -15.57
N THR A 265 -12.30 -14.90 -15.18
CA THR A 265 -13.18 -13.90 -15.82
C THR A 265 -12.52 -12.54 -15.82
N TYR A 266 -11.95 -12.14 -14.68
CA TYR A 266 -11.23 -10.90 -14.55
C TYR A 266 -10.01 -10.82 -15.49
N TYR A 267 -9.18 -11.85 -15.56
CA TYR A 267 -8.03 -11.87 -16.47
C TYR A 267 -8.44 -11.82 -17.95
N ILE A 268 -9.51 -12.52 -18.33
CA ILE A 268 -10.07 -12.49 -19.69
C ILE A 268 -10.55 -11.09 -20.04
N ASP A 269 -11.27 -10.41 -19.16
CA ASP A 269 -11.75 -9.04 -19.39
C ASP A 269 -10.58 -8.08 -19.62
N GLN A 270 -9.56 -8.09 -18.74
CA GLN A 270 -8.40 -7.22 -18.91
C GLN A 270 -7.64 -7.50 -20.23
N ALA A 271 -7.48 -8.77 -20.59
CA ALA A 271 -6.81 -9.16 -21.83
C ALA A 271 -7.62 -8.79 -23.08
N LEU A 272 -8.94 -8.98 -23.06
CA LEU A 272 -9.84 -8.62 -24.14
C LEU A 272 -9.88 -7.10 -24.34
N ARG A 273 -9.95 -6.34 -23.25
CA ARG A 273 -9.85 -4.88 -23.24
C ARG A 273 -8.52 -4.42 -23.84
N ALA A 274 -7.41 -5.02 -23.43
CA ALA A 274 -6.08 -4.69 -23.95
C ALA A 274 -5.95 -5.00 -25.45
N HIS A 275 -6.58 -6.08 -25.91
CA HIS A 275 -6.54 -6.50 -27.32
C HIS A 275 -7.44 -5.65 -28.22
N LYS A 276 -8.64 -5.25 -27.77
CA LYS A 276 -9.66 -4.62 -28.63
C LYS A 276 -9.75 -3.11 -28.51
N LEU A 277 -9.47 -2.54 -27.33
CA LEU A 277 -9.63 -1.10 -27.11
C LEU A 277 -8.33 -0.31 -27.16
N PHE A 278 -7.18 -0.97 -27.01
CA PHE A 278 -5.89 -0.30 -26.94
C PHE A 278 -5.07 -0.62 -28.18
N ASN A 279 -4.63 0.43 -28.88
CA ASN A 279 -3.81 0.30 -30.08
C ASN A 279 -2.37 0.71 -29.79
N ALA A 280 -1.44 -0.09 -30.29
CA ALA A 280 -0.05 0.32 -30.41
C ALA A 280 0.01 1.60 -31.26
N ASP A 281 0.83 2.56 -30.84
CA ASP A 281 1.06 3.87 -31.48
C ASP A 281 -0.01 4.95 -31.25
N LYS A 282 -1.09 4.65 -30.52
CA LYS A 282 -2.07 5.65 -30.08
C LYS A 282 -2.13 5.78 -28.56
N ASP A 283 -2.39 4.67 -27.88
CA ASP A 283 -2.62 4.66 -26.44
C ASP A 283 -1.34 4.30 -25.67
N CYS A 284 -0.46 3.51 -26.28
CA CYS A 284 0.84 3.12 -25.74
C CYS A 284 1.83 2.79 -26.87
N ILE A 285 3.11 2.79 -26.55
CA ILE A 285 4.19 2.35 -27.43
C ILE A 285 5.10 1.36 -26.71
N VAL A 286 5.74 0.49 -27.46
CA VAL A 286 6.78 -0.39 -26.95
C VAL A 286 8.14 0.28 -27.14
N LYS A 287 8.83 0.54 -26.02
CA LYS A 287 10.17 1.14 -26.03
C LYS A 287 11.03 0.43 -24.99
N ASP A 288 12.25 0.07 -25.39
CA ASP A 288 13.22 -0.64 -24.53
C ASP A 288 12.65 -1.91 -23.86
N GLY A 289 11.77 -2.63 -24.57
CA GLY A 289 11.12 -3.84 -24.06
C GLY A 289 10.05 -3.59 -23.00
N LYS A 290 9.58 -2.35 -22.83
CA LYS A 290 8.52 -1.96 -21.89
C LYS A 290 7.38 -1.25 -22.60
N VAL A 291 6.17 -1.39 -22.07
CA VAL A 291 5.00 -0.61 -22.50
C VAL A 291 5.09 0.78 -21.88
N VAL A 292 5.12 1.81 -22.72
CA VAL A 292 5.11 3.22 -22.29
C VAL A 292 3.79 3.86 -22.71
N ILE A 293 3.09 4.44 -21.73
CA ILE A 293 1.79 5.08 -21.95
C ILE A 293 1.96 6.41 -22.68
N ILE A 294 1.07 6.71 -23.62
CA ILE A 294 1.00 8.00 -24.30
C ILE A 294 -0.15 8.82 -23.69
N ASP A 295 0.14 10.07 -23.33
CA ASP A 295 -0.90 11.03 -22.94
C ASP A 295 -1.76 11.40 -24.16
N GLU A 296 -3.06 11.11 -24.10
CA GLU A 296 -4.03 11.35 -25.16
C GLU A 296 -4.16 12.85 -25.55
N PHE A 297 -3.89 13.77 -24.62
CA PHE A 297 -4.00 15.21 -24.88
C PHE A 297 -2.72 15.82 -25.45
N THR A 298 -1.56 15.34 -25.01
CA THR A 298 -0.28 15.97 -25.33
C THR A 298 0.60 15.15 -26.26
N GLY A 299 0.27 13.87 -26.48
CA GLY A 299 1.07 12.91 -27.23
C GLY A 299 2.42 12.58 -26.57
N ARG A 300 2.64 13.00 -25.32
CA ARG A 300 3.90 12.79 -24.62
C ARG A 300 3.98 11.38 -24.06
N MET A 301 5.18 10.81 -24.15
CA MET A 301 5.52 9.55 -23.49
C MET A 301 5.58 9.75 -21.98
N MET A 302 4.87 8.90 -21.23
CA MET A 302 4.85 8.92 -19.78
C MET A 302 5.64 7.73 -19.22
N GLU A 303 6.96 7.83 -19.29
CA GLU A 303 7.89 6.83 -18.75
C GLU A 303 7.69 6.65 -17.24
N GLY A 304 7.71 5.40 -16.77
CA GLY A 304 7.49 5.03 -15.37
C GLY A 304 6.02 4.94 -14.93
N ARG A 305 5.06 5.27 -15.80
CA ARG A 305 3.63 5.07 -15.51
C ARG A 305 3.15 3.70 -15.97
N ARG A 306 2.31 3.06 -15.14
CA ARG A 306 1.66 1.77 -15.43
C ARG A 306 0.15 1.90 -15.22
N TYR A 307 -0.61 1.05 -15.91
CA TYR A 307 -2.04 0.91 -15.64
C TYR A 307 -2.22 -0.04 -14.46
N SER A 308 -3.23 0.22 -13.63
CA SER A 308 -3.54 -0.62 -12.46
C SER A 308 -4.35 -1.86 -12.84
N ASP A 309 -4.63 -2.68 -11.83
CA ASP A 309 -5.66 -3.74 -11.89
C ASP A 309 -5.29 -4.82 -12.93
N GLY A 310 -4.03 -5.21 -13.04
CA GLY A 310 -3.61 -6.26 -13.98
C GLY A 310 -3.67 -5.86 -15.47
N PHE A 311 -4.14 -4.65 -15.78
CA PHE A 311 -4.33 -4.20 -17.17
C PHE A 311 -3.00 -3.97 -17.89
N HIS A 312 -1.98 -3.50 -17.18
CA HIS A 312 -0.67 -3.27 -17.77
C HIS A 312 0.05 -4.59 -18.09
N GLN A 313 -0.15 -5.63 -17.28
CA GLN A 313 0.35 -6.98 -17.50
C GLN A 313 -0.33 -7.61 -18.71
N ALA A 314 -1.61 -7.35 -18.91
CA ALA A 314 -2.32 -7.76 -20.12
C ALA A 314 -1.73 -7.10 -21.39
N LEU A 315 -1.36 -5.81 -21.34
CA LEU A 315 -0.68 -5.11 -22.44
C LEU A 315 0.74 -5.65 -22.68
N GLU A 316 1.52 -5.89 -21.62
CA GLU A 316 2.84 -6.52 -21.72
C GLU A 316 2.74 -7.91 -22.36
N ALA A 317 1.75 -8.71 -21.97
CA ALA A 317 1.51 -10.03 -22.54
C ALA A 317 1.07 -9.96 -24.02
N LYS A 318 0.23 -8.99 -24.38
CA LYS A 318 -0.22 -8.73 -25.76
C LYS A 318 0.95 -8.43 -26.68
N GLU A 319 1.86 -7.57 -26.24
CA GLU A 319 3.05 -7.14 -27.01
C GLU A 319 4.23 -8.14 -26.89
N HIS A 320 3.99 -9.32 -26.30
CA HIS A 320 4.98 -10.39 -26.10
C HIS A 320 6.21 -9.97 -25.28
N LEU A 321 6.03 -9.05 -24.33
CA LEU A 321 7.07 -8.55 -23.44
C LEU A 321 7.19 -9.37 -22.16
N GLU A 322 8.25 -9.10 -21.40
CA GLU A 322 8.41 -9.65 -20.06
C GLU A 322 7.42 -8.96 -19.11
N ILE A 323 6.52 -9.76 -18.53
CA ILE A 323 5.46 -9.26 -17.63
C ILE A 323 6.08 -8.95 -16.27
N GLN A 324 5.93 -7.72 -15.82
CA GLN A 324 6.47 -7.30 -14.53
C GLN A 324 5.41 -7.35 -13.42
N TYR A 325 5.84 -7.71 -12.22
CA TYR A 325 5.01 -7.81 -11.02
C TYR A 325 4.25 -6.50 -10.73
N GLU A 326 3.00 -6.62 -10.28
CA GLU A 326 2.27 -5.56 -9.58
C GLU A 326 2.41 -5.79 -8.07
N ASN A 327 2.55 -4.70 -7.30
CA ASN A 327 2.30 -4.80 -5.87
C ASN A 327 0.79 -4.63 -5.66
N GLN A 328 0.12 -5.65 -5.12
CA GLN A 328 -1.31 -5.57 -4.83
C GLN A 328 -1.53 -4.79 -3.53
N THR A 329 -2.59 -3.99 -3.48
CA THR A 329 -3.08 -3.36 -2.25
C THR A 329 -3.67 -4.43 -1.34
N LEU A 330 -2.97 -4.78 -0.25
CA LEU A 330 -3.36 -5.84 0.69
C LEU A 330 -4.41 -5.39 1.72
N ALA A 331 -4.51 -4.08 1.95
CA ALA A 331 -5.50 -3.50 2.85
C ALA A 331 -5.82 -2.07 2.44
N SER A 332 -7.10 -1.72 2.52
CA SER A 332 -7.61 -0.36 2.47
C SER A 332 -8.40 -0.11 3.75
N LEU A 333 -8.16 1.02 4.41
CA LEU A 333 -8.80 1.37 5.67
C LEU A 333 -9.78 2.52 5.43
N THR A 334 -11.06 2.29 5.68
CA THR A 334 -12.07 3.36 5.71
C THR A 334 -12.40 3.70 7.16
N PHE A 335 -12.34 4.99 7.52
CA PHE A 335 -12.70 5.46 8.86
C PHE A 335 -14.21 5.73 8.91
N GLN A 336 -14.95 5.04 9.78
CA GLN A 336 -16.35 5.35 10.08
C GLN A 336 -16.49 5.57 11.58
N ASN A 337 -16.49 6.83 12.04
CA ASN A 337 -16.77 7.20 13.44
C ASN A 337 -17.07 8.71 13.57
N SER A 338 -17.67 9.14 14.69
CA SER A 338 -18.06 10.54 14.98
C SER A 338 -16.85 11.47 15.19
N GLY A 339 -17.05 12.79 15.09
CA GLY A 339 -15.96 13.75 15.26
C GLY A 339 -16.38 15.20 15.51
N MET A 340 -15.41 16.06 15.75
CA MET A 340 -15.56 17.51 15.96
C MET A 340 -14.58 18.28 15.08
N THR A 341 -14.97 19.49 14.65
CA THR A 341 -14.14 20.42 13.88
C THR A 341 -14.81 21.80 13.87
N GLY A 342 -14.04 22.86 13.60
CA GLY A 342 -14.53 24.21 13.39
C GLY A 342 -15.23 24.43 12.03
N THR A 343 -15.00 23.58 11.03
CA THR A 343 -15.27 23.92 9.62
C THR A 343 -16.11 22.92 8.82
N ALA A 344 -16.59 21.83 9.39
CA ALA A 344 -17.38 20.78 8.69
C ALA A 344 -18.73 21.22 8.08
N ALA A 345 -19.20 22.44 8.34
CA ALA A 345 -20.53 22.86 7.92
C ALA A 345 -20.69 22.99 6.40
N THR A 346 -19.62 23.29 5.67
CA THR A 346 -19.64 23.39 4.21
C THR A 346 -19.63 22.01 3.57
N GLU A 347 -18.96 21.04 4.19
CA GLU A 347 -18.80 19.65 3.70
C GLU A 347 -19.86 18.69 4.25
N ALA A 348 -20.95 19.21 4.82
CA ALA A 348 -21.95 18.40 5.52
C ALA A 348 -22.63 17.34 4.65
N GLU A 349 -22.79 17.62 3.35
CA GLU A 349 -23.36 16.69 2.36
C GLU A 349 -22.39 15.51 2.11
N GLU A 350 -21.10 15.80 1.91
CA GLU A 350 -20.05 14.79 1.70
C GLU A 350 -19.89 13.88 2.93
N PHE A 351 -19.93 14.44 4.14
CA PHE A 351 -19.94 13.67 5.39
C PHE A 351 -21.12 12.69 5.50
N HIS A 352 -22.31 13.11 5.06
CA HIS A 352 -23.50 12.29 5.10
C HIS A 352 -23.49 11.20 4.03
N ASP A 353 -23.06 11.53 2.81
CA ASP A 353 -23.11 10.61 1.68
C ASP A 353 -22.09 9.49 1.79
N ILE A 354 -20.88 9.81 2.26
CA ILE A 354 -19.76 8.86 2.33
C ILE A 354 -19.75 8.14 3.69
N TYR A 355 -19.92 8.87 4.78
CA TYR A 355 -19.69 8.35 6.14
C TYR A 355 -20.96 8.23 6.99
N ARG A 356 -22.11 8.66 6.46
CA ARG A 356 -23.39 8.72 7.19
C ARG A 356 -23.29 9.56 8.47
N LEU A 357 -22.40 10.56 8.48
CA LEU A 357 -22.20 11.48 9.59
C LEU A 357 -23.04 12.75 9.38
N ASN A 358 -23.79 13.14 10.41
CA ASN A 358 -24.54 14.39 10.40
C ASN A 358 -23.72 15.51 11.06
N VAL A 359 -23.67 16.67 10.42
CA VAL A 359 -22.98 17.85 10.96
C VAL A 359 -23.98 18.72 11.72
N VAL A 360 -23.68 19.02 12.98
CA VAL A 360 -24.49 19.90 13.84
C VAL A 360 -23.65 21.11 14.26
N LYS A 361 -24.12 22.32 13.93
CA LYS A 361 -23.47 23.57 14.37
C LYS A 361 -23.81 23.84 15.83
N ILE A 362 -22.79 23.80 16.68
CA ILE A 362 -22.91 24.19 18.09
C ILE A 362 -22.65 25.71 18.20
N PRO A 363 -23.54 26.49 18.86
CA PRO A 363 -23.33 27.92 19.03
C PRO A 363 -22.11 28.19 19.92
N THR A 364 -21.40 29.29 19.63
CA THR A 364 -20.25 29.70 20.43
C THR A 364 -20.71 30.14 21.83
N ASN A 365 -19.92 29.82 22.85
CA ASN A 365 -20.21 30.21 24.23
C ASN A 365 -20.28 31.74 24.42
N VAL A 366 -19.54 32.48 23.57
CA VAL A 366 -19.55 33.94 23.53
C VAL A 366 -19.75 34.43 22.09
N PRO A 367 -20.35 35.61 21.87
CA PRO A 367 -20.44 36.19 20.54
C PRO A 367 -19.06 36.38 19.93
N VAL A 368 -18.89 35.95 18.67
CA VAL A 368 -17.66 36.16 17.90
C VAL A 368 -17.47 37.67 17.68
N LYS A 369 -16.31 38.18 18.09
CA LYS A 369 -15.91 39.60 17.90
C LYS A 369 -14.85 39.78 16.82
N THR A 370 -14.42 38.68 16.19
CA THR A 370 -13.45 38.70 15.10
C THR A 370 -14.03 39.47 13.92
N ILE A 371 -13.21 40.36 13.35
CA ILE A 371 -13.54 41.09 12.13
C ILE A 371 -12.80 40.37 11.01
N ASP A 372 -13.55 39.68 10.15
CA ASP A 372 -12.99 39.10 8.93
C ASP A 372 -12.77 40.25 7.93
N ILE A 373 -11.51 40.43 7.52
CA ILE A 373 -11.12 41.47 6.58
C ILE A 373 -11.15 40.86 5.18
N ASP A 374 -11.75 41.56 4.22
CA ASP A 374 -11.79 41.13 2.83
C ASP A 374 -10.38 40.89 2.27
N ASP A 375 -10.26 39.87 1.41
CA ASP A 375 -9.03 39.54 0.71
C ASP A 375 -8.50 40.74 -0.10
N VAL A 376 -7.27 41.16 0.20
CA VAL A 376 -6.58 42.21 -0.57
C VAL A 376 -5.86 41.57 -1.75
N ARG A 377 -6.37 41.79 -2.96
CA ARG A 377 -5.74 41.31 -4.20
C ARG A 377 -4.68 42.29 -4.70
N TYR A 378 -3.42 41.84 -4.77
CA TYR A 378 -2.33 42.60 -5.37
C TYR A 378 -2.08 42.18 -6.82
N ARG A 379 -1.84 43.15 -7.71
CA ARG A 379 -1.33 42.88 -9.06
C ARG A 379 0.16 42.53 -8.95
N LYS A 380 0.59 41.43 -9.58
CA LYS A 380 2.01 41.04 -9.68
C LYS A 380 2.86 42.25 -10.09
N GLY A 381 3.85 42.63 -9.27
CA GLY A 381 4.97 43.47 -9.71
C GLY A 381 5.07 44.91 -9.18
N LYS A 382 4.48 45.26 -8.03
CA LYS A 382 4.94 46.42 -7.25
C LYS A 382 4.90 46.11 -5.76
N ILE A 383 6.04 45.66 -5.24
CA ILE A 383 6.48 45.97 -3.88
C ILE A 383 7.19 47.31 -3.96
#